data_AF-A0AA42E660-F1
#
_entry.id   AF-A0AA42E660-F1
#
_cell.length_a   1.000
_cell.length_b   1.000
_cell.length_c   1.000
_cell.angle_alpha   90.00
_cell.angle_beta   90.00
_cell.angle_gamma   90.00
#
_symmetry.space_group_name_H-M   'P 1'
#
loop_
_entity.id
_entity.type
_entity.pdbx_description
1 polymer ?
#
loop_
_entity_poly.entity_id
_entity_poly.type
_entity_poly.pdbx_seq_one_letter_code
_entity_poly.pdbx_strand_id
1 'polypeptide(L)'
;MSPSVRIPRLVASAACLGLLALSTAGCTTTGNTLASALSSAGRGDRTASVPAETTQPRTEAEWRRDAEAYAARYRADPSDANNAMAYAKALTATDQRAQAVSVLEQASLRNPKNQALLGAFGRALADAGRWDQALEVLGRAHSPDRPDWRILSAQGTVLDQLGRHKEAQAYYSTALKIAPDEPSVLSNLGLSYALARDLKKAEATLRRAAARSDADPRVRQNLALVVGLQGRFGDAETIAKADLPPDEAAANVTYLREMLADKGGDWKRMGQQPKIAARGKS
;
A
#
# COMPACT_ATOMS: atom_id res chain seq x y z
N MET A 1 34.51 -1.75 -75.48
CA MET A 1 33.58 -1.97 -74.35
C MET A 1 33.72 -3.44 -73.96
N SER A 2 34.50 -3.70 -72.91
CA SER A 2 34.91 -5.04 -72.49
C SER A 2 34.28 -5.37 -71.13
N PRO A 3 33.82 -6.61 -70.90
CA PRO A 3 33.20 -7.02 -69.66
C PRO A 3 34.27 -7.26 -68.58
N SER A 4 34.06 -6.72 -67.38
CA SER A 4 34.95 -6.96 -66.24
C SER A 4 34.44 -8.14 -65.42
N VAL A 5 35.24 -9.21 -65.37
CA VAL A 5 35.14 -10.32 -64.43
C VAL A 5 36.37 -10.26 -63.51
N ARG A 6 36.18 -10.17 -62.18
CA ARG A 6 37.09 -10.62 -61.09
C ARG A 6 36.24 -10.84 -59.82
N ILE A 7 35.99 -12.06 -59.34
CA ILE A 7 36.82 -13.02 -58.56
C ILE A 7 36.86 -12.68 -57.04
N PRO A 8 36.74 -13.68 -56.14
CA PRO A 8 36.21 -13.56 -54.78
C PRO A 8 37.30 -13.40 -53.70
N ARG A 9 36.90 -13.18 -52.44
CA ARG A 9 37.78 -13.35 -51.26
C ARG A 9 37.09 -14.11 -50.12
N LEU A 10 37.62 -15.30 -49.86
CA LEU A 10 37.51 -16.09 -48.63
C LEU A 10 38.49 -15.55 -47.58
N VAL A 11 38.02 -15.40 -46.32
CA VAL A 11 38.80 -15.53 -45.06
C VAL A 11 37.76 -15.98 -44.03
N ALA A 12 37.61 -17.27 -43.70
CA ALA A 12 38.44 -18.12 -42.83
C ALA A 12 38.40 -17.74 -41.33
N SER A 13 37.69 -18.58 -40.58
CA SER A 13 38.04 -19.18 -39.29
C SER A 13 38.31 -18.31 -38.05
N ALA A 14 37.56 -18.54 -36.98
CA ALA A 14 38.09 -19.10 -35.73
C ALA A 14 36.96 -19.53 -34.78
N ALA A 15 37.09 -20.75 -34.29
CA ALA A 15 36.25 -21.38 -33.29
C ALA A 15 36.71 -21.01 -31.86
N CYS A 16 35.88 -21.43 -30.89
CA CYS A 16 36.21 -21.85 -29.52
C CYS A 16 36.00 -20.87 -28.35
N LEU A 17 35.14 -21.38 -27.44
CA LEU A 17 35.26 -21.42 -25.97
C LEU A 17 35.18 -20.12 -25.16
N GLY A 18 34.19 -20.08 -24.25
CA GLY A 18 34.12 -19.12 -23.16
C GLY A 18 32.95 -19.38 -22.21
N LEU A 19 33.12 -20.35 -21.31
CA LEU A 19 32.31 -20.53 -20.11
C LEU A 19 32.33 -19.27 -19.21
N LEU A 20 31.21 -19.06 -18.51
CA LEU A 20 31.06 -18.42 -17.19
C LEU A 20 31.64 -17.01 -16.98
N ALA A 21 30.73 -16.06 -16.75
CA ALA A 21 30.92 -15.02 -15.73
C ALA A 21 29.59 -14.71 -15.03
N LEU A 22 29.42 -15.25 -13.81
CA LEU A 22 28.62 -14.60 -12.78
C LEU A 22 29.29 -13.25 -12.44
N SER A 23 28.50 -12.19 -12.34
CA SER A 23 28.63 -11.14 -11.33
C SER A 23 27.38 -10.24 -11.44
N THR A 24 26.42 -10.29 -10.52
CA THR A 24 26.39 -9.62 -9.22
C THR A 24 26.74 -8.13 -9.26
N ALA A 25 25.69 -7.31 -9.32
CA ALA A 25 25.55 -6.07 -8.56
C ALA A 25 24.03 -5.78 -8.53
N GLY A 26 23.31 -5.86 -7.42
CA GLY A 26 23.70 -5.55 -6.05
C GLY A 26 23.27 -4.11 -5.75
N CYS A 27 22.01 -3.94 -5.33
CA CYS A 27 21.65 -2.91 -4.36
C CYS A 27 20.44 -3.37 -3.55
N THR A 28 20.81 -3.85 -2.37
CA THR A 28 20.02 -4.20 -1.21
C THR A 28 18.97 -3.15 -0.85
N THR A 29 17.71 -3.58 -0.69
CA THR A 29 16.80 -2.94 0.27
C THR A 29 16.39 -3.98 1.31
N THR A 30 17.37 -4.53 2.02
CA THR A 30 17.18 -5.48 3.14
C THR A 30 16.91 -4.77 4.48
N GLY A 31 16.45 -3.52 4.44
CA GLY A 31 15.95 -2.78 5.60
C GLY A 31 14.47 -2.47 5.41
N ASN A 32 13.60 -3.41 5.80
CA ASN A 32 12.15 -3.28 6.12
C ASN A 32 11.28 -4.46 5.65
N THR A 33 11.66 -5.73 5.79
CA THR A 33 10.80 -6.83 5.31
C THR A 33 9.44 -6.94 6.02
N LEU A 34 9.37 -6.63 7.32
CA LEU A 34 8.11 -6.62 8.06
C LEU A 34 7.27 -5.39 7.74
N ALA A 35 7.87 -4.21 7.65
CA ALA A 35 7.14 -3.02 7.22
C ALA A 35 6.75 -3.12 5.75
N SER A 36 7.54 -3.74 4.87
CA SER A 36 7.17 -4.04 3.49
C SER A 36 6.11 -5.14 3.38
N ALA A 37 6.08 -6.12 4.27
CA ALA A 37 5.04 -7.16 4.35
C ALA A 37 3.73 -6.61 4.94
N LEU A 38 3.81 -5.78 5.97
CA LEU A 38 2.67 -5.04 6.56
C LEU A 38 2.17 -3.95 5.61
N SER A 39 3.08 -3.27 4.90
CA SER A 39 2.75 -2.30 3.85
C SER A 39 2.30 -2.98 2.57
N SER A 40 2.72 -4.20 2.23
CA SER A 40 2.17 -4.96 1.09
C SER A 40 0.82 -5.57 1.43
N ALA A 41 0.60 -5.99 2.67
CA ALA A 41 -0.74 -6.28 3.20
C ALA A 41 -1.62 -5.01 3.20
N GLY A 42 -1.00 -3.83 3.40
CA GLY A 42 -1.61 -2.50 3.25
C GLY A 42 -1.70 -1.96 1.82
N ARG A 43 -1.02 -2.53 0.82
CA ARG A 43 -1.12 -2.14 -0.61
C ARG A 43 -2.49 -2.47 -1.21
N GLY A 44 -3.31 -3.19 -0.46
CA GLY A 44 -4.71 -3.44 -0.75
C GLY A 44 -5.65 -2.36 -0.22
N ASP A 45 -5.19 -1.14 0.07
CA ASP A 45 -6.07 -0.01 0.39
C ASP A 45 -6.88 0.40 -0.86
N ARG A 46 -7.79 -0.48 -1.27
CA ARG A 46 -9.01 -0.09 -1.97
C ARG A 46 -9.82 0.70 -0.93
N THR A 47 -9.38 1.91 -0.59
CA THR A 47 -10.20 2.94 0.08
C THR A 47 -11.33 3.33 -0.86
N ALA A 48 -12.25 2.40 -1.07
CA ALA A 48 -13.56 2.63 -1.56
C ALA A 48 -14.46 2.10 -0.45
N SER A 49 -14.51 2.84 0.65
CA SER A 49 -15.67 2.86 1.55
C SER A 49 -16.86 3.41 0.75
N VAL A 50 -17.35 2.61 -0.19
CA VAL A 50 -18.70 2.72 -0.72
C VAL A 50 -19.59 2.09 0.36
N PRO A 51 -20.77 2.66 0.68
CA PRO A 51 -21.76 1.95 1.48
C PRO A 51 -21.97 0.55 0.90
N ALA A 52 -22.34 -0.42 1.73
CA ALA A 52 -22.67 -1.76 1.31
C ALA A 52 -23.92 -1.77 0.40
N GLU A 53 -23.75 -1.38 -0.86
CA GLU A 53 -24.55 -1.92 -1.95
C GLU A 53 -23.92 -3.26 -2.31
N THR A 54 -24.71 -4.32 -2.23
CA THR A 54 -24.43 -5.70 -2.65
C THR A 54 -24.16 -5.78 -4.14
N THR A 55 -23.08 -5.14 -4.59
CA THR A 55 -22.56 -5.25 -5.94
C THR A 55 -21.38 -6.19 -5.87
N GLN A 56 -21.41 -7.27 -6.66
CA GLN A 56 -20.29 -8.19 -6.79
C GLN A 56 -18.99 -7.40 -7.02
N PRO A 57 -17.85 -7.83 -6.42
CA PRO A 57 -16.59 -7.13 -6.58
C PRO A 57 -16.23 -7.08 -8.07
N ARG A 58 -16.20 -5.86 -8.63
CA ARG A 58 -15.89 -5.61 -10.03
C ARG A 58 -14.55 -6.23 -10.43
N THR A 59 -14.56 -6.93 -11.55
CA THR A 59 -13.38 -7.53 -12.19
C THR A 59 -12.48 -6.45 -12.79
N GLU A 60 -11.20 -6.78 -12.99
CA GLU A 60 -10.26 -5.86 -13.66
C GLU A 60 -10.72 -5.50 -15.09
N ALA A 61 -11.32 -6.44 -15.81
CA ALA A 61 -11.86 -6.21 -17.15
C ALA A 61 -13.00 -5.16 -17.13
N GLU A 62 -13.88 -5.20 -16.13
CA GLU A 62 -14.92 -4.19 -15.95
C GLU A 62 -14.33 -2.82 -15.60
N TRP A 63 -13.29 -2.76 -14.76
CA TRP A 63 -12.58 -1.52 -14.47
C TRP A 63 -11.90 -0.92 -15.71
N ARG A 64 -11.30 -1.74 -16.57
CA ARG A 64 -10.70 -1.29 -17.84
C ARG A 64 -11.75 -0.73 -18.79
N ARG A 65 -12.87 -1.43 -18.97
CA ARG A 65 -13.99 -0.96 -19.80
C ARG A 65 -14.55 0.37 -19.27
N ASP A 66 -14.76 0.46 -17.98
CA ASP A 66 -15.30 1.67 -17.35
C ASP A 66 -14.28 2.84 -17.41
N ALA A 67 -12.98 2.55 -17.34
CA ALA A 67 -11.93 3.58 -17.48
C ALA A 67 -12.03 4.31 -18.82
N GLU A 68 -12.35 3.62 -19.92
CA GLU A 68 -12.56 4.27 -21.23
C GLU A 68 -13.77 5.21 -21.21
N ALA A 69 -14.88 4.76 -20.63
CA ALA A 69 -16.10 5.58 -20.52
C ALA A 69 -15.88 6.80 -19.61
N TYR A 70 -15.21 6.62 -18.47
CA TYR A 70 -14.86 7.74 -17.58
C TYR A 70 -13.84 8.68 -18.21
N ALA A 71 -12.88 8.17 -18.98
CA ALA A 71 -11.94 8.99 -19.74
C ALA A 71 -12.67 9.88 -20.76
N ALA A 72 -13.67 9.34 -21.47
CA ALA A 72 -14.47 10.13 -22.40
C ALA A 72 -15.24 11.26 -21.69
N ARG A 73 -15.86 10.97 -20.54
CA ARG A 73 -16.56 11.98 -19.71
C ARG A 73 -15.61 13.06 -19.19
N TYR A 74 -14.45 12.66 -18.68
CA TYR A 74 -13.42 13.59 -18.23
C TYR A 74 -12.86 14.45 -19.37
N ARG A 75 -12.69 13.91 -20.59
CA ARG A 75 -12.27 14.71 -21.75
C ARG A 75 -13.35 15.70 -22.18
N ALA A 76 -14.63 15.34 -22.07
CA ALA A 76 -15.74 16.22 -22.41
C ALA A 76 -15.85 17.40 -21.41
N ASP A 77 -15.62 17.14 -20.12
CA ASP A 77 -15.52 18.20 -19.10
C ASP A 77 -14.39 17.90 -18.10
N PRO A 78 -13.17 18.41 -18.36
CA PRO A 78 -12.03 18.24 -17.45
C PRO A 78 -12.16 19.00 -16.13
N SER A 79 -13.16 19.87 -16.00
CA SER A 79 -13.40 20.66 -14.78
C SER A 79 -14.36 19.97 -13.80
N ASP A 80 -15.13 18.98 -14.28
CA ASP A 80 -16.02 18.20 -13.43
C ASP A 80 -15.21 17.28 -12.50
N ALA A 81 -15.24 17.62 -11.20
CA ALA A 81 -14.54 16.87 -10.16
C ALA A 81 -15.02 15.43 -10.03
N ASN A 82 -16.31 15.14 -10.26
CA ASN A 82 -16.86 13.80 -10.16
C ASN A 82 -16.36 12.92 -11.31
N ASN A 83 -16.31 13.46 -12.53
CA ASN A 83 -15.76 12.75 -13.68
C ASN A 83 -14.26 12.44 -13.49
N ALA A 84 -13.50 13.42 -12.98
CA ALA A 84 -12.09 13.22 -12.67
C ALA A 84 -11.88 12.13 -11.59
N MET A 85 -12.64 12.18 -10.50
CA MET A 85 -12.57 11.17 -9.43
C MET A 85 -12.97 9.77 -9.91
N ALA A 86 -14.04 9.66 -10.70
CA ALA A 86 -14.48 8.38 -11.25
C ALA A 86 -13.42 7.78 -12.20
N TYR A 87 -12.84 8.62 -13.06
CA TYR A 87 -11.78 8.18 -13.97
C TYR A 87 -10.53 7.74 -13.20
N ALA A 88 -10.07 8.55 -12.24
CA ALA A 88 -8.92 8.22 -11.42
C ALA A 88 -9.13 6.94 -10.60
N LYS A 89 -10.34 6.69 -10.08
CA LYS A 89 -10.68 5.44 -9.38
C LYS A 89 -10.51 4.22 -10.29
N ALA A 90 -10.95 4.31 -11.56
CA ALA A 90 -10.78 3.23 -12.52
C ALA A 90 -9.30 3.03 -12.93
N LEU A 91 -8.53 4.12 -13.04
CA LEU A 91 -7.09 4.06 -13.26
C LEU A 91 -6.36 3.37 -12.10
N THR A 92 -6.66 3.73 -10.85
CA THR A 92 -6.10 3.05 -9.67
C THR A 92 -6.46 1.57 -9.64
N ALA A 93 -7.70 1.20 -9.97
CA ALA A 93 -8.14 -0.19 -10.02
C ALA A 93 -7.45 -1.02 -11.11
N THR A 94 -6.81 -0.38 -12.09
CA THR A 94 -6.04 -1.00 -13.18
C THR A 94 -4.54 -0.72 -13.07
N ASP A 95 -4.08 -0.38 -11.86
CA ASP A 95 -2.68 -0.09 -11.48
C ASP A 95 -2.01 1.08 -12.23
N GLN A 96 -2.81 1.95 -12.87
CA GLN A 96 -2.34 3.14 -13.58
C GLN A 96 -2.20 4.35 -12.64
N ARG A 97 -1.45 4.18 -11.54
CA ARG A 97 -1.40 5.14 -10.42
C ARG A 97 -0.88 6.52 -10.82
N ALA A 98 0.17 6.57 -11.64
CA ALA A 98 0.74 7.84 -12.11
C ALA A 98 -0.28 8.66 -12.93
N GLN A 99 -1.10 7.99 -13.75
CA GLN A 99 -2.15 8.66 -14.51
C GLN A 99 -3.30 9.11 -13.61
N ALA A 100 -3.70 8.29 -12.63
CA ALA A 100 -4.72 8.67 -11.64
C ALA A 100 -4.33 9.96 -10.90
N VAL A 101 -3.06 10.06 -10.48
CA VAL A 101 -2.49 11.25 -9.86
C VAL A 101 -2.56 12.46 -10.79
N SER A 102 -2.17 12.33 -12.06
CA SER A 102 -2.21 13.42 -13.03
C SER A 102 -3.64 13.93 -13.29
N VAL A 103 -4.62 13.04 -13.45
CA VAL A 103 -6.03 13.41 -13.62
C VAL A 103 -6.55 14.20 -12.41
N LEU A 104 -6.27 13.72 -11.21
CA LEU A 104 -6.72 14.37 -9.97
C LEU A 104 -6.00 15.69 -9.70
N GLU A 105 -4.71 15.77 -10.03
CA GLU A 105 -3.93 17.01 -9.94
C GLU A 105 -4.55 18.09 -10.83
N GLN A 106 -4.77 17.80 -12.12
CA GLN A 106 -5.37 18.74 -13.07
C GLN A 106 -6.77 19.19 -12.64
N ALA A 107 -7.61 18.26 -12.20
CA ALA A 107 -8.94 18.58 -11.70
C ALA A 107 -8.88 19.46 -10.43
N SER A 108 -7.90 19.22 -9.54
CA SER A 108 -7.73 19.97 -8.29
C SER A 108 -7.30 21.42 -8.51
N LEU A 109 -6.56 21.71 -9.59
CA LEU A 109 -6.19 23.09 -9.96
C LEU A 109 -7.43 23.93 -10.30
N ARG A 110 -8.46 23.31 -10.88
CA ARG A 110 -9.73 23.96 -11.23
C ARG A 110 -10.73 23.99 -10.06
N ASN A 111 -10.56 23.08 -9.11
CA ASN A 111 -11.45 22.91 -7.96
C ASN A 111 -10.67 22.94 -6.62
N PRO A 112 -9.94 24.02 -6.30
CA PRO A 112 -8.95 24.02 -5.23
C PRO A 112 -9.53 23.88 -3.81
N LYS A 113 -10.84 24.04 -3.65
CA LYS A 113 -11.58 23.93 -2.38
C LYS A 113 -12.50 22.70 -2.31
N ASN A 114 -12.54 21.86 -3.35
CA ASN A 114 -13.35 20.66 -3.33
C ASN A 114 -12.67 19.59 -2.46
N GLN A 115 -13.16 19.43 -1.24
CA GLN A 115 -12.58 18.53 -0.23
C GLN A 115 -12.61 17.05 -0.66
N ALA A 116 -13.69 16.61 -1.33
CA ALA A 116 -13.79 15.24 -1.82
C ALA A 116 -12.72 14.95 -2.88
N LEU A 117 -12.52 15.90 -3.81
CA LEU A 117 -11.48 15.80 -4.84
C LEU A 117 -10.07 15.84 -4.26
N LEU A 118 -9.81 16.75 -3.31
CA LEU A 118 -8.53 16.80 -2.60
C LEU A 118 -8.29 15.50 -1.83
N GLY A 119 -9.32 14.94 -1.20
CA GLY A 119 -9.23 13.64 -0.54
C GLY A 119 -8.87 12.52 -1.50
N ALA A 120 -9.50 12.48 -2.68
CA ALA A 120 -9.17 11.51 -3.73
C ALA A 120 -7.74 11.71 -4.24
N PHE A 121 -7.33 12.95 -4.47
CA PHE A 121 -5.97 13.29 -4.91
C PHE A 121 -4.91 12.86 -3.89
N GLY A 122 -5.13 13.17 -2.62
CA GLY A 122 -4.25 12.76 -1.53
C GLY A 122 -4.09 11.24 -1.43
N ARG A 123 -5.18 10.48 -1.58
CA ARG A 123 -5.13 9.00 -1.63
C ARG A 123 -4.39 8.48 -2.85
N ALA A 124 -4.62 9.04 -4.04
CA ALA A 124 -3.89 8.63 -5.24
C ALA A 124 -2.38 8.92 -5.13
N LEU A 125 -1.99 10.02 -4.49
CA LEU A 125 -0.59 10.30 -4.16
C LEU A 125 -0.01 9.24 -3.22
N ALA A 126 -0.77 8.84 -2.19
CA ALA A 126 -0.38 7.77 -1.28
C ALA A 126 -0.20 6.43 -2.04
N ASP A 127 -1.16 6.04 -2.88
CA ASP A 127 -1.07 4.80 -3.69
C ASP A 127 0.16 4.79 -4.61
N ALA A 128 0.55 5.97 -5.11
CA ALA A 128 1.73 6.18 -5.92
C ALA A 128 3.06 6.29 -5.11
N GLY A 129 3.01 6.17 -3.79
CA GLY A 129 4.17 6.26 -2.90
C GLY A 129 4.68 7.69 -2.66
N ARG A 130 3.91 8.72 -3.04
CA ARG A 130 4.25 10.14 -2.87
C ARG A 130 3.76 10.64 -1.50
N TRP A 131 4.27 10.06 -0.43
CA TRP A 131 3.74 10.19 0.94
C TRP A 131 3.71 11.62 1.48
N ASP A 132 4.78 12.41 1.32
CA ASP A 132 4.83 13.79 1.84
C ASP A 132 3.77 14.68 1.18
N GLN A 133 3.63 14.56 -0.15
CA GLN A 133 2.62 15.31 -0.91
C GLN A 133 1.20 14.81 -0.61
N ALA A 134 1.04 13.50 -0.39
CA ALA A 134 -0.24 12.94 0.05
C ALA A 134 -0.66 13.58 1.38
N LEU A 135 0.24 13.70 2.36
CA LEU A 135 -0.06 14.29 3.66
C LEU A 135 -0.47 15.76 3.54
N GLU A 136 0.23 16.55 2.71
CA GLU A 136 -0.09 17.95 2.46
C GLU A 136 -1.50 18.09 1.84
N VAL A 137 -1.78 17.34 0.79
CA VAL A 137 -3.07 17.39 0.07
C VAL A 137 -4.22 16.90 0.95
N LEU A 138 -4.02 15.81 1.72
CA LEU A 138 -5.01 15.33 2.68
C LEU A 138 -5.24 16.34 3.81
N GLY A 139 -4.22 17.08 4.24
CA GLY A 139 -4.36 18.19 5.18
C GLY A 139 -5.27 19.30 4.66
N ARG A 140 -5.21 19.60 3.36
CA ARG A 140 -6.14 20.56 2.71
C ARG A 140 -7.55 20.00 2.52
N ALA A 141 -7.69 18.69 2.39
CA ALA A 141 -8.99 18.01 2.33
C ALA A 141 -9.67 17.96 3.71
N HIS A 142 -8.90 17.99 4.79
CA HIS A 142 -9.41 17.94 6.16
C HIS A 142 -10.11 19.25 6.54
N SER A 143 -11.32 19.13 7.10
CA SER A 143 -12.17 20.25 7.51
C SER A 143 -12.60 20.08 8.96
N PRO A 144 -12.22 20.99 9.87
CA PRO A 144 -12.70 20.94 11.26
C PRO A 144 -14.23 21.05 11.38
N ASP A 145 -14.85 21.85 10.50
CA ASP A 145 -16.31 22.07 10.48
C ASP A 145 -17.10 20.86 9.95
N ARG A 146 -16.46 20.00 9.17
CA ARG A 146 -17.06 18.83 8.50
C ARG A 146 -16.05 17.68 8.50
N PRO A 147 -15.75 17.11 9.67
CA PRO A 147 -14.71 16.11 9.78
C PRO A 147 -15.15 14.81 9.09
N ASP A 148 -14.31 14.31 8.18
CA ASP A 148 -14.51 13.03 7.51
C ASP A 148 -13.50 12.00 8.05
N TRP A 149 -14.01 10.95 8.68
CA TRP A 149 -13.21 9.86 9.22
C TRP A 149 -12.34 9.19 8.14
N ARG A 150 -12.77 9.20 6.87
CA ARG A 150 -12.02 8.62 5.75
C ARG A 150 -10.75 9.41 5.44
N ILE A 151 -10.83 10.73 5.51
CA ILE A 151 -9.67 11.62 5.34
C ILE A 151 -8.70 11.44 6.51
N LEU A 152 -9.23 11.43 7.74
CA LEU A 152 -8.43 11.18 8.94
C LEU A 152 -7.73 9.81 8.89
N SER A 153 -8.43 8.77 8.46
CA SER A 153 -7.85 7.43 8.28
C SER A 153 -6.73 7.45 7.23
N ALA A 154 -6.95 8.09 6.08
CA ALA A 154 -5.93 8.22 5.04
C ALA A 154 -4.68 9.00 5.52
N GLN A 155 -4.86 10.06 6.32
CA GLN A 155 -3.74 10.77 6.95
C GLN A 155 -2.96 9.85 7.90
N GLY A 156 -3.68 9.03 8.68
CA GLY A 156 -3.09 7.99 9.52
C GLY A 156 -2.24 7.01 8.70
N THR A 157 -2.78 6.48 7.60
CA THR A 157 -2.07 5.53 6.73
C THR A 157 -0.78 6.14 6.18
N VAL A 158 -0.84 7.38 5.70
CA VAL A 158 0.33 8.09 5.17
C VAL A 158 1.38 8.32 6.28
N LEU A 159 0.95 8.68 7.49
CA LEU A 159 1.86 8.87 8.63
C LEU A 159 2.54 7.57 9.05
N ASP A 160 1.85 6.43 9.00
CA ASP A 160 2.48 5.12 9.24
C ASP A 160 3.56 4.80 8.21
N GLN A 161 3.33 5.10 6.92
CA GLN A 161 4.34 4.92 5.87
C GLN A 161 5.56 5.83 6.06
N LEU A 162 5.35 7.01 6.65
CA LEU A 162 6.41 7.94 7.05
C LEU A 162 7.09 7.55 8.37
N GLY A 163 6.70 6.46 9.02
CA GLY A 163 7.24 6.03 10.32
C GLY A 163 6.74 6.84 11.52
N ARG A 164 5.75 7.73 11.33
CA ARG A 164 5.18 8.63 12.36
C ARG A 164 4.00 7.97 13.08
N HIS A 165 4.22 6.76 13.61
CA HIS A 165 3.16 5.89 14.13
C HIS A 165 2.31 6.50 15.25
N LYS A 166 2.91 7.27 16.16
CA LYS A 166 2.16 7.91 17.25
C LYS A 166 1.16 8.95 16.73
N GLU A 167 1.55 9.70 15.70
CA GLU A 167 0.67 10.67 15.07
C GLU A 167 -0.42 9.95 14.27
N ALA A 168 -0.07 8.88 13.54
CA ALA A 168 -1.04 8.02 12.86
C ALA A 168 -2.12 7.50 13.83
N GLN A 169 -1.71 6.98 14.99
CA GLN A 169 -2.63 6.50 16.04
C GLN A 169 -3.59 7.58 16.53
N ALA A 170 -3.15 8.84 16.63
CA ALA A 170 -4.02 9.95 17.00
C ALA A 170 -5.07 10.26 15.92
N TYR A 171 -4.68 10.20 14.64
CA TYR A 171 -5.62 10.35 13.51
C TYR A 171 -6.64 9.22 13.46
N TYR A 172 -6.24 7.95 13.59
CA TYR A 172 -7.18 6.83 13.64
C TYR A 172 -8.10 6.91 14.86
N SER A 173 -7.57 7.28 16.03
CA SER A 173 -8.38 7.46 17.23
C SER A 173 -9.43 8.56 17.04
N THR A 174 -9.10 9.62 16.30
CA THR A 174 -10.04 10.69 15.97
C THR A 174 -11.07 10.23 14.94
N ALA A 175 -10.67 9.46 13.93
CA ALA A 175 -11.58 8.84 12.97
C ALA A 175 -12.60 7.91 13.67
N LEU A 176 -12.16 7.10 14.64
CA LEU A 176 -13.02 6.19 15.42
C LEU A 176 -13.97 6.91 16.39
N LYS A 177 -13.73 8.18 16.72
CA LYS A 177 -14.73 8.99 17.43
C LYS A 177 -15.91 9.38 16.52
N ILE A 178 -15.68 9.47 15.21
CA ILE A 178 -16.70 9.85 14.21
C ILE A 178 -17.42 8.61 13.68
N ALA A 179 -16.65 7.54 13.39
CA ALA A 179 -17.17 6.25 12.97
C ALA A 179 -16.73 5.16 13.97
N PRO A 180 -17.45 5.02 15.10
CA PRO A 180 -17.17 3.97 16.06
C PRO A 180 -17.19 2.60 15.40
N ASP A 181 -16.22 1.77 15.77
CA ASP A 181 -16.10 0.40 15.30
C ASP A 181 -15.89 0.24 13.79
N GLU A 182 -15.56 1.27 13.02
CA GLU A 182 -15.25 1.10 11.58
C GLU A 182 -14.09 0.09 11.39
N PRO A 183 -14.33 -1.10 10.77
CA PRO A 183 -13.38 -2.21 10.82
C PRO A 183 -12.12 -1.90 10.03
N SER A 184 -12.22 -1.12 8.95
CA SER A 184 -11.06 -0.64 8.18
C SER A 184 -10.13 0.23 9.04
N VAL A 185 -10.70 1.17 9.80
CA VAL A 185 -9.94 2.07 10.69
C VAL A 185 -9.38 1.32 11.90
N LEU A 186 -10.15 0.40 12.50
CA LEU A 186 -9.64 -0.46 13.58
C LEU A 186 -8.50 -1.35 13.10
N SER A 187 -8.59 -1.91 11.89
CA SER A 187 -7.51 -2.69 11.28
C SER A 187 -6.24 -1.86 11.11
N ASN A 188 -6.36 -0.65 10.54
CA ASN A 188 -5.22 0.26 10.36
C ASN A 188 -4.60 0.66 11.71
N LEU A 189 -5.41 0.98 12.71
CA LEU A 189 -4.92 1.28 14.06
C LEU A 189 -4.20 0.07 14.69
N GLY A 190 -4.74 -1.13 14.52
CA GLY A 190 -4.12 -2.37 14.99
C GLY A 190 -2.76 -2.62 14.35
N LEU A 191 -2.64 -2.43 13.03
CA LEU A 191 -1.37 -2.51 12.31
C LEU A 191 -0.40 -1.41 12.76
N SER A 192 -0.87 -0.19 13.00
CA SER A 192 -0.05 0.90 13.52
C SER A 192 0.52 0.60 14.91
N TYR A 193 -0.25 -0.05 15.79
CA TYR A 193 0.27 -0.55 17.06
C TYR A 193 1.34 -1.63 16.86
N ALA A 194 1.17 -2.53 15.89
CA ALA A 194 2.17 -3.55 15.57
C ALA A 194 3.47 -2.94 15.02
N LEU A 195 3.39 -1.93 14.16
CA LEU A 195 4.54 -1.14 13.69
C LEU A 195 5.24 -0.45 14.86
N ALA A 196 4.48 0.08 15.81
CA ALA A 196 4.97 0.65 17.06
C ALA A 196 5.40 -0.40 18.12
N ARG A 197 5.41 -1.69 17.78
CA ARG A 197 5.76 -2.83 18.65
C ARG A 197 4.85 -3.07 19.86
N ASP A 198 3.69 -2.42 19.93
CA ASP A 198 2.66 -2.70 20.93
C ASP A 198 1.76 -3.84 20.43
N LEU A 199 2.32 -5.04 20.34
CA LEU A 199 1.64 -6.22 19.79
C LEU A 199 0.38 -6.60 20.59
N LYS A 200 0.31 -6.26 21.88
CA LYS A 200 -0.86 -6.52 22.73
C LYS A 200 -2.03 -5.62 22.33
N LYS A 201 -1.81 -4.31 22.18
CA LYS A 201 -2.86 -3.41 21.68
C LYS A 201 -3.22 -3.70 20.23
N ALA A 202 -2.24 -4.07 19.40
CA ALA A 202 -2.47 -4.46 18.02
C ALA A 202 -3.49 -5.60 17.94
N GLU A 203 -3.26 -6.68 18.69
CA GLU A 203 -4.18 -7.82 18.74
C GLU A 203 -5.55 -7.44 19.28
N ALA A 204 -5.62 -6.75 20.42
CA ALA A 204 -6.90 -6.35 21.01
C ALA A 204 -7.75 -5.54 20.03
N THR A 205 -7.11 -4.62 19.30
CA THR A 205 -7.76 -3.78 18.29
C THR A 205 -8.19 -4.59 17.07
N LEU A 206 -7.34 -5.49 16.57
CA LEU A 206 -7.65 -6.36 15.43
C LEU A 206 -8.73 -7.39 15.74
N ARG A 207 -8.81 -7.91 16.98
CA ARG A 207 -9.93 -8.76 17.42
C ARG A 207 -11.25 -8.00 17.41
N ARG A 208 -11.24 -6.75 17.88
CA ARG A 208 -12.42 -5.87 17.82
C ARG A 208 -12.85 -5.62 16.37
N ALA A 209 -11.89 -5.40 15.47
CA ALA A 209 -12.16 -5.26 14.04
C ALA A 209 -12.76 -6.55 13.44
N ALA A 210 -12.13 -7.71 13.71
CA ALA A 210 -12.53 -9.01 13.16
C ALA A 210 -13.86 -9.54 13.71
N ALA A 211 -14.31 -9.05 14.88
CA ALA A 211 -15.61 -9.39 15.46
C ALA A 211 -16.79 -8.76 14.70
N ARG A 212 -16.53 -7.86 13.75
CA ARG A 212 -17.58 -7.25 12.95
C ARG A 212 -18.05 -8.14 11.82
N SER A 213 -19.36 -8.11 11.58
CA SER A 213 -20.00 -8.88 10.51
C SER A 213 -19.59 -8.46 9.11
N ASP A 214 -19.21 -7.19 8.93
CA ASP A 214 -18.75 -6.61 7.66
C ASP A 214 -17.21 -6.48 7.60
N ALA A 215 -16.49 -7.15 8.50
CA ALA A 215 -15.03 -7.18 8.45
C ALA A 215 -14.53 -7.92 7.21
N ASP A 216 -13.64 -7.28 6.46
CA ASP A 216 -12.93 -7.91 5.34
C ASP A 216 -12.05 -9.08 5.86
N PRO A 217 -11.95 -10.21 5.14
CA PRO A 217 -11.05 -11.32 5.47
C PRO A 217 -9.61 -10.88 5.78
N ARG A 218 -9.13 -9.81 5.14
CA ARG A 218 -7.81 -9.21 5.39
C ARG A 218 -7.61 -8.78 6.86
N VAL A 219 -8.67 -8.41 7.57
CA VAL A 219 -8.61 -8.09 9.00
C VAL A 219 -8.20 -9.32 9.81
N ARG A 220 -8.74 -10.50 9.49
CA ARG A 220 -8.35 -11.76 10.14
C ARG A 220 -6.94 -12.18 9.77
N GLN A 221 -6.51 -11.95 8.54
CA GLN A 221 -5.12 -12.18 8.13
C GLN A 221 -4.15 -11.27 8.90
N ASN A 222 -4.48 -9.98 9.06
CA ASN A 222 -3.71 -9.04 9.89
C ASN A 222 -3.66 -9.51 11.35
N LEU A 223 -4.77 -9.99 11.89
CA LEU A 223 -4.83 -10.55 13.24
C LEU A 223 -3.92 -11.79 13.37
N ALA A 224 -3.98 -12.74 12.44
CA ALA A 224 -3.12 -13.92 12.42
C ALA A 224 -1.65 -13.53 12.39
N LEU A 225 -1.26 -12.57 11.55
CA LEU A 225 0.09 -12.04 11.50
C LEU A 225 0.53 -11.46 12.86
N VAL A 226 -0.29 -10.60 13.48
CA VAL A 226 0.04 -9.99 14.78
C VAL A 226 0.16 -11.04 15.89
N VAL A 227 -0.73 -12.03 15.92
CA VAL A 227 -0.67 -13.14 16.88
C VAL A 227 0.58 -13.99 16.66
N GLY A 228 0.95 -14.26 15.41
CA GLY A 228 2.18 -14.96 15.06
C GLY A 228 3.44 -14.17 15.41
N LEU A 229 3.43 -12.83 15.27
CA LEU A 229 4.53 -11.96 15.72
C LEU A 229 4.75 -12.00 17.24
N GLN A 230 3.73 -12.39 18.01
CA GLN A 230 3.87 -12.66 19.45
C GLN A 230 4.43 -14.06 19.76
N GLY A 231 4.72 -14.88 18.74
CA GLY A 231 5.19 -16.26 18.86
C GLY A 231 4.08 -17.30 19.06
N ARG A 232 2.80 -16.89 19.03
CA ARG A 232 1.65 -17.79 19.19
C ARG A 232 1.22 -18.37 17.85
N PHE A 233 2.10 -19.19 17.29
CA PHE A 233 1.94 -19.74 15.94
C PHE A 233 0.70 -20.62 15.77
N GLY A 234 0.32 -21.42 16.78
CA GLY A 234 -0.89 -22.24 16.73
C GLY A 234 -2.17 -21.39 16.63
N ASP A 235 -2.29 -20.39 17.50
CA ASP A 235 -3.40 -19.42 17.46
C ASP A 235 -3.46 -18.70 16.10
N ALA A 236 -2.30 -18.28 15.58
CA ALA A 236 -2.22 -17.60 14.28
C ALA A 236 -2.72 -18.51 13.13
N GLU A 237 -2.35 -19.79 13.14
CA GLU A 237 -2.80 -20.77 12.15
C GLU A 237 -4.31 -21.01 12.24
N THR A 238 -4.86 -21.15 13.45
CA THR A 238 -6.31 -21.26 13.67
C THR A 238 -7.06 -20.06 13.11
N ILE A 239 -6.55 -18.85 13.30
CA ILE A 239 -7.17 -17.63 12.76
C ILE A 239 -7.08 -17.60 11.24
N ALA A 240 -5.92 -17.96 10.66
CA ALA A 240 -5.72 -17.97 9.21
C ALA A 240 -6.60 -18.99 8.48
N LYS A 241 -6.88 -20.15 9.10
CA LYS A 241 -7.77 -21.20 8.57
C LYS A 241 -9.23 -20.76 8.37
N ALA A 242 -9.64 -19.63 8.93
CA ALA A 242 -10.97 -19.08 8.68
C ALA A 242 -11.17 -18.63 7.21
N ASP A 243 -10.07 -18.28 6.52
CA ASP A 243 -10.09 -17.69 5.18
C ASP A 243 -9.20 -18.39 4.16
N LEU A 244 -8.34 -19.31 4.61
CA LEU A 244 -7.35 -19.99 3.77
C LEU A 244 -7.46 -21.51 3.89
N PRO A 245 -7.10 -22.26 2.83
CA PRO A 245 -6.87 -23.69 2.91
C PRO A 245 -5.92 -24.05 4.07
N PRO A 246 -6.14 -25.18 4.77
CA PRO A 246 -5.34 -25.55 5.94
C PRO A 246 -3.83 -25.63 5.68
N ASP A 247 -3.43 -26.08 4.51
CA ASP A 247 -2.05 -26.18 4.05
C ASP A 247 -1.43 -24.79 3.78
N GLU A 248 -2.16 -23.88 3.13
CA GLU A 248 -1.71 -22.49 2.95
C GLU A 248 -1.57 -21.74 4.29
N ALA A 249 -2.52 -21.93 5.21
CA ALA A 249 -2.45 -21.34 6.55
C ALA A 249 -1.21 -21.84 7.32
N ALA A 250 -0.93 -23.14 7.29
CA ALA A 250 0.23 -23.75 7.92
C ALA A 250 1.55 -23.27 7.29
N ALA A 251 1.60 -23.15 5.95
CA ALA A 251 2.76 -22.64 5.23
C ALA A 251 3.07 -21.17 5.61
N ASN A 252 2.05 -20.31 5.64
CA ASN A 252 2.20 -18.90 6.00
C ASN A 252 2.76 -18.71 7.43
N VAL A 253 2.27 -19.51 8.39
CA VAL A 253 2.74 -19.48 9.78
C VAL A 253 4.15 -20.04 9.92
N THR A 254 4.48 -21.08 9.16
CA THR A 254 5.84 -21.65 9.13
C THR A 254 6.85 -20.64 8.59
N TYR A 255 6.52 -19.98 7.48
CA TYR A 255 7.33 -18.89 6.94
C TYR A 255 7.54 -17.76 7.97
N LEU A 256 6.48 -17.35 8.67
CA LEU A 256 6.58 -16.33 9.72
C LEU A 256 7.51 -16.76 10.87
N ARG A 257 7.42 -18.02 11.30
CA ARG A 257 8.29 -18.59 12.34
C ARG A 257 9.76 -18.57 11.92
N GLU A 258 10.05 -19.02 10.71
CA GLU A 258 11.41 -19.03 10.15
C GLU A 258 11.98 -17.62 10.04
N MET A 259 11.19 -16.68 9.50
CA MET A 259 11.57 -15.26 9.40
C MET A 259 11.94 -14.65 10.77
N LEU A 260 11.22 -15.03 11.84
CA LEU A 260 11.50 -14.55 13.19
C LEU A 260 12.73 -15.22 13.83
N ALA A 261 13.00 -16.47 13.48
CA ALA A 261 14.16 -17.23 13.95
C ALA A 261 15.46 -16.78 13.27
N ASP A 262 15.45 -16.59 11.95
CA ASP A 262 16.61 -16.18 11.14
C ASP A 262 17.12 -14.78 11.52
N LYS A 263 16.22 -13.88 11.91
CA LYS A 263 16.57 -12.52 12.36
C LYS A 263 17.06 -12.44 13.81
N GLY A 264 17.35 -13.55 14.49
CA GLY A 264 18.11 -13.55 15.76
C GLY A 264 17.56 -12.65 16.89
N GLY A 265 16.27 -12.31 16.89
CA GLY A 265 15.70 -11.33 17.82
C GLY A 265 15.96 -9.85 17.48
N ASP A 266 16.63 -9.53 16.37
CA ASP A 266 16.91 -8.15 15.93
C ASP A 266 15.66 -7.39 15.46
N TRP A 267 14.53 -8.05 15.26
CA TRP A 267 13.26 -7.33 15.10
C TRP A 267 12.93 -6.49 16.34
N LYS A 268 13.39 -6.89 17.54
CA LYS A 268 13.29 -6.06 18.76
C LYS A 268 14.20 -4.83 18.72
N ARG A 269 15.18 -4.78 17.80
CA ARG A 269 16.21 -3.72 17.68
C ARG A 269 16.05 -2.79 16.47
N MET A 270 15.26 -3.18 15.45
CA MET A 270 15.04 -2.44 14.19
C MET A 270 14.25 -1.11 14.31
N GLY A 271 14.33 -0.42 15.44
CA GLY A 271 13.72 0.91 15.67
C GLY A 271 14.60 1.89 16.43
N GLN A 272 15.85 1.52 16.75
CA GLN A 272 16.82 2.49 17.27
C GLN A 272 17.39 3.27 16.09
N GLN A 273 16.93 4.51 15.88
CA GLN A 273 17.66 5.44 15.04
C GLN A 273 19.09 5.55 15.59
N PRO A 274 20.15 5.44 14.77
CA PRO A 274 21.46 5.86 15.22
C PRO A 274 21.35 7.34 15.58
N LYS A 275 21.66 7.69 16.84
CA LYS A 275 21.86 9.09 17.22
C LYS A 275 22.98 9.63 16.33
N ILE A 276 22.61 10.40 15.31
CA ILE A 276 23.58 11.13 14.51
C ILE A 276 24.18 12.15 15.46
N ALA A 277 25.39 11.88 15.97
CA ALA A 277 26.12 12.84 16.77
C ALA A 277 26.33 14.08 15.89
N ALA A 278 25.71 15.19 16.27
CA ALA A 278 25.96 16.47 15.65
C ALA A 278 27.46 16.78 15.82
N ARG A 279 28.23 16.64 14.73
CA ARG A 279 29.56 17.24 14.65
C ARG A 279 29.34 18.75 14.69
N GLY A 280 29.51 19.32 15.89
CA GLY A 280 29.65 20.75 16.08
C GLY A 280 30.78 21.25 15.19
N LYS A 281 30.45 22.20 14.30
CA LYS A 281 31.46 23.04 13.67
C LYS A 281 31.79 24.14 14.67
N SER A 282 32.98 24.04 15.25
CA SER A 282 33.77 25.16 15.75
C SER A 282 34.19 26.06 14.59
#